data_AF-A0A3D3SX32-F1
#
_entry.id   AF-A0A3D3SX32-F1
#
_cell.length_a   1.000
_cell.length_b   1.000
_cell.length_c   1.000
_cell.angle_alpha   90.00
_cell.angle_beta   90.00
_cell.angle_gamma   90.00
#
_symmetry.space_group_name_H-M   'P 1'
#
loop_
_entity.id
_entity.type
_entity.pdbx_description
1 polymer ?
#
loop_
_entity_poly.entity_id
_entity_poly.type
_entity_poly.pdbx_seq_one_letter_code
_entity_poly.pdbx_strand_id
1 'polypeptide(L)' 'RWGYPLLAITVLAFSVLSVAGDLFQSLLKRRAGVKDSGNLLPGHGGLYDRLDAALVVLPFTVLTQLWAESRL' A
#
# COMPACT_ATOMS: atom_id res chain seq x y z
N ARG A 1 -20.93 -16.77 12.85
CA ARG A 1 -20.56 -15.32 12.78
C ARG A 1 -19.03 -15.13 12.85
N TRP A 2 -18.25 -16.01 12.22
CA TRP A 2 -16.78 -15.98 12.20
C TRP A 2 -16.17 -14.94 11.26
N GLY A 3 -17.00 -14.21 10.49
CA GLY A 3 -16.53 -13.21 9.54
C GLY A 3 -15.85 -12.00 10.20
N TYR A 4 -16.30 -11.57 11.39
CA TYR A 4 -15.74 -10.40 12.07
C TYR A 4 -14.28 -10.56 12.52
N PRO A 5 -13.87 -11.66 13.19
CA PRO A 5 -12.46 -11.83 13.55
C PRO A 5 -11.55 -11.95 12.32
N LEU A 6 -11.99 -12.64 11.27
CA LEU A 6 -11.23 -12.75 10.02
C LEU A 6 -11.05 -11.36 9.36
N LEU A 7 -12.12 -10.56 9.29
CA LEU A 7 -12.08 -9.19 8.78
C LEU A 7 -11.10 -8.32 9.58
N ALA A 8 -11.13 -8.41 10.91
CA ALA A 8 -10.25 -7.64 11.77
C ALA A 8 -8.76 -7.98 11.53
N ILE A 9 -8.44 -9.27 11.37
CA ILE A 9 -7.08 -9.72 11.04
C ILE A 9 -6.65 -9.17 9.69
N THR A 10 -7.51 -9.25 8.68
CA THR A 10 -7.22 -8.74 7.34
C THR A 10 -6.96 -7.23 7.37
N VAL A 11 -7.81 -6.44 8.04
CA VAL A 11 -7.63 -4.98 8.16
C VAL A 11 -6.31 -4.63 8.86
N LEU A 12 -5.95 -5.35 9.93
CA LEU A 12 -4.68 -5.14 10.63
C LEU A 12 -3.48 -5.44 9.72
N ALA A 13 -3.53 -6.56 8.97
CA ALA A 13 -2.47 -6.93 8.04
C ALA A 13 -2.27 -5.87 6.94
N PHE A 14 -3.36 -5.39 6.33
CA PHE A 14 -3.30 -4.33 5.30
C PHE A 14 -2.79 -3.00 5.86
N SER A 15 -3.13 -2.68 7.11
CA SER A 15 -2.65 -1.46 7.77
C SER A 15 -1.12 -1.50 7.96
N VAL A 16 -0.57 -2.64 8.38
CA VAL A 16 0.89 -2.82 8.51
C VAL A 16 1.57 -2.78 7.15
N LEU A 17 1.01 -3.43 6.13
CA LEU A 17 1.53 -3.40 4.75
C LEU A 17 1.55 -1.99 4.16
N SER A 18 0.53 -1.18 4.43
CA SER A 18 0.44 0.22 4.00
C SER A 18 1.63 1.04 4.55
N VAL A 19 1.88 0.95 5.86
CA VAL A 19 3.01 1.64 6.51
C VAL A 19 4.34 1.11 5.99
N ALA A 20 4.47 -0.20 5.78
CA ALA A 20 5.69 -0.79 5.23
C ALA A 20 5.97 -0.29 3.80
N GLY A 21 4.94 -0.09 2.97
CA GLY A 21 5.07 0.43 1.61
C GLY A 21 5.58 1.88 1.57
N ASP A 22 5.01 2.76 2.40
CA ASP A 22 5.47 4.15 2.55
C ASP A 22 6.95 4.21 3.00
N LEU A 23 7.33 3.38 3.99
CA LEU A 23 8.72 3.30 4.44
C LEU A 23 9.66 2.75 3.36
N PHE A 24 9.24 1.74 2.61
CA PHE A 24 10.03 1.19 1.50
C PHE A 24 10.29 2.24 0.41
N GLN A 25 9.27 3.01 0.05
CA GLN A 25 9.43 4.13 -0.88
C GLN A 25 10.35 5.22 -0.32
N SER A 26 10.22 5.55 0.96
CA SER A 26 11.12 6.49 1.63
C SER A 26 12.58 6.04 1.59
N LEU A 27 12.85 4.72 1.70
CA LEU A 27 14.19 4.16 1.52
C LEU A 27 14.67 4.24 0.07
N LEU A 28 13.80 3.95 -0.91
CA LEU A 28 14.12 4.08 -2.34
C LEU A 28 14.50 5.52 -2.71
N LYS A 29 13.73 6.51 -2.24
CA LYS A 29 14.02 7.94 -2.44
C LYS A 29 15.41 8.32 -1.90
N ARG A 30 15.76 7.84 -0.71
CA ARG A 30 17.10 8.05 -0.12
C ARG A 30 18.22 7.41 -0.95
N ARG A 31 18.00 6.22 -1.50
CA ARG A 31 18.98 5.56 -2.38
C ARG A 31 19.13 6.24 -3.73
N ALA A 32 18.04 6.79 -4.27
CA ALA A 32 18.06 7.53 -5.54
C ALA A 32 18.67 8.95 -5.40
N GLY A 33 18.89 9.42 -4.16
CA GLY A 33 19.39 10.78 -3.91
C GLY A 33 18.35 11.88 -4.19
N VAL A 34 17.08 11.51 -4.35
CA VAL A 34 15.98 12.42 -4.69
C VAL A 34 14.96 12.44 -3.56
N LYS A 35 14.57 13.64 -3.11
CA LYS A 35 13.60 13.78 -2.00
C LYS A 35 12.15 13.65 -2.44
N ASP A 36 11.83 14.20 -3.62
CA ASP A 36 10.50 14.11 -4.23
C ASP A 36 10.59 13.27 -5.50
N SER A 37 9.64 12.36 -5.66
CA SER A 37 9.57 11.44 -6.80
C SER A 37 9.22 12.13 -8.14
N GLY A 38 8.90 13.43 -8.10
CA GLY A 38 8.65 14.29 -9.25
C GLY A 38 7.91 15.57 -8.84
N ASN A 39 7.64 16.45 -9.80
CA ASN A 39 6.90 17.71 -9.59
C ASN A 39 5.62 17.78 -10.43
N LEU A 40 4.97 16.63 -10.61
CA LEU A 40 3.84 16.46 -11.54
C LEU A 40 2.60 17.27 -11.14
N LEU A 41 2.43 17.52 -9.83
CA LEU A 41 1.37 18.38 -9.31
C LEU A 41 2.01 19.62 -8.63
N PRO A 42 1.82 20.83 -9.18
CA PRO A 42 2.40 22.04 -8.60
C PRO A 42 1.90 22.21 -7.14
N GLY A 43 2.85 22.20 -6.20
CA GLY A 43 2.60 22.37 -4.76
C GLY A 43 2.21 21.10 -3.99
N HIS A 44 2.12 19.92 -4.61
CA HIS A 44 1.59 18.70 -3.97
C HIS A 44 2.58 17.52 -3.85
N GLY A 45 3.82 17.69 -4.31
CA GLY A 45 4.85 16.65 -4.34
C GLY A 45 4.73 15.74 -5.57
N GLY A 46 5.40 14.58 -5.54
CA GLY A 46 5.38 13.62 -6.63
C GLY A 46 4.14 12.72 -6.62
N LEU A 47 3.60 12.38 -7.79
CA LEU A 47 2.51 11.42 -7.95
C LEU A 47 2.85 10.07 -7.27
N TYR A 48 4.12 9.68 -7.34
CA TYR A 48 4.61 8.44 -6.74
C TYR A 48 4.46 8.46 -5.20
N ASP A 49 4.56 9.62 -4.55
CA ASP A 49 4.36 9.78 -3.09
C ASP A 49 2.89 9.67 -2.65
N ARG A 50 1.96 9.55 -3.61
CA ARG A 50 0.54 9.26 -3.34
C ARG A 50 0.17 7.82 -3.61
N LEU A 51 1.01 7.12 -4.36
CA LEU A 51 0.80 5.73 -4.75
C LEU A 51 1.68 4.77 -3.93
N ASP A 52 2.54 5.27 -3.06
CA ASP A 52 3.51 4.50 -2.29
C ASP A 52 2.93 3.30 -1.52
N ALA A 53 1.94 3.55 -0.68
CA ALA A 53 1.22 2.52 0.04
C ALA A 53 0.33 1.71 -0.91
N ALA A 54 -0.30 2.35 -1.90
CA ALA A 54 -1.21 1.70 -2.84
C ALA A 54 -0.49 0.66 -3.72
N LEU A 55 0.74 0.93 -4.14
CA LEU A 55 1.56 0.02 -4.94
C LEU A 55 1.83 -1.29 -4.23
N VAL A 56 2.03 -1.25 -2.90
CA VAL A 56 2.23 -2.44 -2.09
C VAL A 56 0.90 -3.06 -1.69
N VAL A 57 -0.11 -2.28 -1.35
CA VAL A 57 -1.39 -2.79 -0.85
C VAL A 57 -2.25 -3.42 -1.95
N LEU A 58 -2.41 -2.76 -3.11
CA LEU A 58 -3.29 -3.19 -4.20
C LEU A 58 -3.12 -4.65 -4.66
N PRO A 59 -1.91 -5.16 -4.96
CA PRO A 59 -1.76 -6.54 -5.39
C PRO A 59 -2.18 -7.53 -4.30
N PHE A 60 -1.92 -7.23 -3.03
CA PHE A 60 -2.40 -8.07 -1.93
C PHE A 60 -3.91 -7.99 -1.80
N THR A 61 -4.53 -6.83 -1.98
CA THR A 61 -6.00 -6.70 -1.93
C THR A 61 -6.66 -7.56 -3.01
N VAL A 62 -6.17 -7.48 -4.25
CA VAL A 62 -6.67 -8.29 -5.36
C VAL A 62 -6.50 -9.79 -5.08
N LEU A 63 -5.33 -10.21 -4.59
CA LEU A 63 -5.09 -11.63 -4.24
C LEU A 63 -6.03 -12.11 -3.13
N THR A 64 -6.23 -11.31 -2.07
CA THR A 64 -7.15 -11.68 -0.99
C THR A 64 -8.60 -11.73 -1.46
N GLN A 65 -8.99 -10.87 -2.40
CA GLN A 65 -10.33 -10.87 -2.99
C GLN A 65 -10.54 -12.10 -3.87
N LEU A 66 -9.62 -12.41 -4.78
CA LEU A 66 -9.69 -13.62 -5.61
C LEU A 66 -9.73 -14.90 -4.77
N TRP A 67 -8.94 -14.95 -3.69
CA TRP A 67 -8.99 -16.06 -2.75
C TRP A 67 -10.36 -16.15 -2.06
N ALA A 68 -10.94 -15.03 -1.63
CA ALA A 68 -12.25 -15.02 -1.01
C ALA A 68 -13.35 -15.48 -1.98
N GLU A 69 -13.30 -15.05 -3.24
CA GLU A 69 -14.22 -15.47 -4.30
C GLU A 69 -14.10 -16.97 -4.59
N SER A 70 -12.89 -17.56 -4.55
CA SER A 70 -12.69 -19.00 -4.75
C SER A 70 -13.25 -19.90 -3.64
N ARG A 71 -13.67 -19.31 -2.51
CA ARG A 71 -14.22 -20.02 -1.35
C ARG A 71 -15.75 -19.93 -1.26
N LEU A 72 -16.38 -19.14 -2.14
CA LEU A 72 -17.84 -19.02 -2.30
C LEU A 72 -18.33 -19.98 -3.39
#